data_AF-A0A7X7N7Z3-F1
#
_entry.id   AF-A0A7X7N7Z3-F1
#
_cell.length_a   1.000
_cell.length_b   1.000
_cell.length_c   1.000
_cell.angle_alpha   90.00
_cell.angle_beta   90.00
_cell.angle_gamma   90.00
#
_symmetry.space_group_name_H-M   'P 1'
#
loop_
_entity.id
_entity.type
_entity.pdbx_description
1 polymer ?
#
loop_
_entity_poly.entity_id
_entity_poly.type
_entity_poly.pdbx_seq_one_letter_code
_entity_poly.pdbx_strand_id
1 'polypeptide(L)'
;MIKRWTFFGICFFVCSLLYSQAIIEAPQSVERLKALRRVSTKYLRSQPKSLTSKSEAAILEELRGLYLKEVKDIVLVPKRAAIDLTETLKGSEAALNAQLDKDLPIPSEAELKSLAEKTYPLYRTGEKVQVAYASGNPDIPHMIEGYFRGKVGPYIRVGNTAIRLQDIKVVDGNEMELLKFDKDATELKRKEFIAAHVAELNQKRSEYSRDKRAEVTSRLVADAVQKNENAGYTYLGGEWLATDELLKLAITQIKTRLDDKARREAESAKAAERNAIDRQIESLLAAQQVMPPGERLNPEAIMAKQIADEKARIAAAEKEKAEREAAAVAAAEQKAAEEARAERAAAEAAAKAKAEEEAKLAKQAQEAKAREDELANEAKKQADIKAEKLKKTVIFTVIAAVAGLAVIITSRKSKKDPFAKFFEGKGRLQKEFWDAASADPEHFKYVAYMFPTVQEATTALSKLSYITLDGHGDLHCTRDLRYGVYPHLDGAVCFIGGTNFHYALWREASAVLPELENATYFKVSTEPEVKLELPDLAKLSADKHVKIEDLGTEDIASETGEFNRLFKYKTESMETALDFLDTFDINEAGIIIHVQTPEGIVGKDENGVFSLEG
;
A
#
# COMPACT_ATOMS: atom_id res chain seq x y z
N MET A 1 -9.44 27.72 -20.88
CA MET A 1 -9.70 26.27 -20.86
C MET A 1 -9.30 25.74 -19.49
N ILE A 2 -10.26 25.73 -18.56
CA ILE A 2 -10.08 25.23 -17.19
C ILE A 2 -11.27 24.28 -17.02
N LYS A 3 -10.99 22.98 -16.83
CA LYS A 3 -11.87 21.93 -16.24
C LYS A 3 -11.46 20.55 -16.74
N ARG A 4 -10.47 19.94 -16.07
CA ARG A 4 -10.35 18.48 -15.91
C ARG A 4 -9.41 18.07 -14.78
N TRP A 5 -9.23 18.95 -13.80
CA TRP A 5 -8.40 18.73 -12.62
C TRP A 5 -9.31 18.91 -11.41
N THR A 6 -9.73 17.82 -10.77
CA THR A 6 -10.14 17.84 -9.35
C THR A 6 -10.41 16.45 -8.75
N PHE A 7 -10.45 15.35 -9.53
CA PHE A 7 -10.72 14.02 -8.93
C PHE A 7 -9.50 13.08 -8.85
N PHE A 8 -8.42 13.36 -9.57
CA PHE A 8 -7.20 12.54 -9.53
C PHE A 8 -6.11 13.07 -8.57
N GLY A 9 -6.18 14.35 -8.20
CA GLY A 9 -5.15 15.02 -7.39
C GLY A 9 -5.25 14.81 -5.88
N ILE A 10 -6.35 14.26 -5.36
CA ILE A 10 -6.52 14.03 -3.91
C ILE A 10 -6.13 12.59 -3.51
N CYS A 11 -6.12 11.63 -4.46
CA CYS A 11 -5.63 10.28 -4.18
C CYS A 11 -4.10 10.17 -4.26
N PHE A 12 -3.41 11.05 -4.98
CA PHE A 12 -1.96 10.96 -5.14
C PHE A 12 -1.16 11.61 -3.99
N PHE A 13 -1.74 12.58 -3.27
CA PHE A 13 -1.04 13.28 -2.19
C PHE A 13 -1.08 12.56 -0.83
N VAL A 14 -1.85 11.47 -0.72
CA VAL A 14 -1.91 10.66 0.51
C VAL A 14 -1.05 9.38 0.42
N CYS A 15 -0.65 8.98 -0.79
CA CYS A 15 0.15 7.76 -0.98
C CYS A 15 1.67 7.94 -0.79
N SER A 16 2.20 9.17 -0.84
CA SER A 16 3.65 9.42 -0.67
C SER A 16 4.11 9.51 0.79
N LEU A 17 3.21 9.39 1.77
CA LEU A 17 3.54 9.50 3.21
C LEU A 17 3.40 8.19 4.00
N LEU A 18 3.13 7.05 3.35
CA LEU A 18 3.01 5.76 4.04
C LEU A 18 4.05 4.76 3.54
N TYR A 19 5.20 4.80 4.21
CA TYR A 19 6.17 3.72 4.34
C TYR A 19 5.50 2.32 4.24
N SER A 20 5.99 1.46 3.34
CA SER A 20 5.88 -0.01 3.42
C SER A 20 4.46 -0.57 3.68
N GLN A 21 3.44 -0.17 2.92
CA GLN A 21 2.18 -0.91 2.97
C GLN A 21 2.29 -2.19 2.13
N ALA A 22 2.27 -3.34 2.82
CA ALA A 22 1.92 -4.61 2.21
C ALA A 22 0.67 -4.42 1.34
N ILE A 23 0.69 -4.88 0.09
CA ILE A 23 -0.50 -4.89 -0.77
C ILE A 23 -1.59 -5.63 0.01
N ILE A 24 -2.66 -4.91 0.36
CA ILE A 24 -3.77 -5.49 1.13
C ILE A 24 -4.52 -6.45 0.20
N GLU A 25 -4.26 -7.75 0.37
CA GLU A 25 -4.98 -8.80 -0.34
C GLU A 25 -6.36 -8.99 0.28
N ALA A 26 -7.38 -8.33 -0.28
CA ALA A 26 -8.78 -8.41 0.14
C ALA A 26 -9.62 -9.17 -0.91
N PRO A 27 -9.55 -10.51 -0.95
CA PRO A 27 -10.09 -11.31 -2.06
C PRO A 27 -11.62 -11.24 -2.16
N GLN A 28 -12.35 -11.22 -1.04
CA GLN A 28 -13.81 -11.12 -1.08
C GLN A 28 -14.23 -9.72 -1.53
N SER A 29 -13.50 -8.68 -1.13
CA SER A 29 -13.74 -7.29 -1.52
C SER A 29 -13.59 -7.14 -3.03
N VAL A 30 -12.55 -7.74 -3.63
CA VAL A 30 -12.36 -7.75 -5.08
C VAL A 30 -13.55 -8.39 -5.80
N GLU A 31 -14.03 -9.54 -5.34
CA GLU A 31 -15.20 -10.21 -5.94
C GLU A 31 -16.49 -9.40 -5.77
N ARG A 32 -16.68 -8.78 -4.60
CA ARG A 32 -17.79 -7.86 -4.30
C ARG A 32 -17.80 -6.65 -5.24
N LEU A 33 -16.65 -6.04 -5.50
CA LEU A 33 -16.50 -4.91 -6.43
C LEU A 33 -16.73 -5.33 -7.88
N LYS A 34 -16.25 -6.50 -8.30
CA LYS A 34 -16.53 -7.06 -9.63
C LYS A 34 -18.03 -7.29 -9.82
N ALA A 35 -18.71 -7.89 -8.85
CA ALA A 35 -20.15 -8.10 -8.88
C ALA A 35 -20.91 -6.77 -8.95
N LEU A 36 -20.52 -5.79 -8.12
CA LEU A 36 -21.10 -4.46 -8.15
C LEU A 36 -20.95 -3.79 -9.52
N ARG A 37 -19.78 -3.88 -10.15
CA ARG A 37 -19.53 -3.34 -11.48
C ARG A 37 -20.41 -4.01 -12.53
N ARG A 38 -20.55 -5.34 -12.50
CA ARG A 38 -21.43 -6.08 -13.42
C ARG A 38 -22.88 -5.67 -13.25
N VAL A 39 -23.38 -5.66 -12.02
CA VAL A 39 -24.76 -5.27 -11.69
C VAL A 39 -25.04 -3.84 -12.10
N SER A 40 -24.15 -2.89 -11.75
CA SER A 40 -24.28 -1.47 -12.12
C SER A 40 -24.27 -1.27 -13.64
N THR A 41 -23.41 -1.99 -14.36
CA THR A 41 -23.36 -1.91 -15.83
C THR A 41 -24.62 -2.48 -16.47
N LYS A 42 -25.11 -3.62 -15.97
CA LYS A 42 -26.35 -4.24 -16.44
C LYS A 42 -27.56 -3.33 -16.18
N TYR A 43 -27.61 -2.72 -15.00
CA TYR A 43 -28.64 -1.78 -14.60
C TYR A 43 -28.65 -0.52 -15.47
N LEU A 44 -27.48 0.06 -15.76
CA LEU A 44 -27.35 1.21 -16.66
C LEU A 44 -27.75 0.89 -18.11
N ARG A 45 -27.50 -0.34 -18.58
CA ARG A 45 -27.90 -0.79 -19.93
C ARG A 45 -29.41 -1.04 -20.06
N SER A 46 -30.07 -1.53 -19.02
CA SER A 46 -31.48 -1.93 -19.10
C SER A 46 -32.47 -0.77 -18.98
N GLN A 47 -32.09 0.37 -18.39
CA GLN A 47 -33.03 1.45 -18.03
C GLN A 47 -32.53 2.89 -18.22
N PRO A 48 -31.90 3.27 -19.36
CA PRO A 48 -31.26 4.59 -19.50
C PRO A 48 -32.23 5.79 -19.40
N LYS A 49 -33.51 5.64 -19.73
CA LYS A 49 -34.51 6.73 -19.75
C LYS A 49 -35.36 6.86 -18.48
N SER A 50 -35.50 5.81 -17.68
CA SER A 50 -36.24 5.84 -16.40
C SER A 50 -35.37 6.19 -15.20
N LEU A 51 -34.04 6.11 -15.35
CA LEU A 51 -33.07 6.38 -14.28
C LEU A 51 -32.99 7.86 -13.87
N THR A 52 -33.24 8.79 -14.80
CA THR A 52 -33.23 10.24 -14.56
C THR A 52 -34.45 10.74 -13.80
N SER A 53 -35.52 9.96 -13.72
CA SER A 53 -36.79 10.32 -13.03
C SER A 53 -37.04 9.53 -11.75
N LYS A 54 -36.20 8.55 -11.41
CA LYS A 54 -36.31 7.74 -10.19
C LYS A 54 -35.58 8.38 -9.01
N SER A 55 -36.17 8.25 -7.81
CA SER A 55 -35.51 8.66 -6.57
C SER A 55 -34.31 7.76 -6.25
N GLU A 56 -33.32 8.29 -5.52
CA GLU A 56 -32.13 7.53 -5.12
C GLU A 56 -32.49 6.30 -4.28
N ALA A 57 -33.49 6.41 -3.41
CA ALA A 57 -33.97 5.30 -2.60
C ALA A 57 -34.52 4.14 -3.44
N ALA A 58 -35.27 4.45 -4.50
CA ALA A 58 -35.80 3.42 -5.41
C ALA A 58 -34.68 2.73 -6.20
N ILE A 59 -33.69 3.50 -6.67
CA ILE A 59 -32.50 2.96 -7.35
C ILE A 59 -31.69 2.08 -6.39
N LEU A 60 -31.52 2.51 -5.13
CA LEU A 60 -30.80 1.77 -4.10
C LEU A 60 -31.43 0.41 -3.81
N GLU A 61 -32.76 0.35 -3.63
CA GLU A 61 -33.47 -0.91 -3.39
C GLU A 61 -33.37 -1.87 -4.59
N GLU A 62 -33.54 -1.37 -5.82
CA GLU A 62 -33.39 -2.19 -7.03
C GLU A 62 -31.95 -2.71 -7.19
N LEU A 63 -30.95 -1.83 -7.02
CA LEU A 63 -29.54 -2.18 -7.14
C LEU A 63 -29.12 -3.16 -6.04
N ARG A 64 -29.57 -2.95 -4.80
CA ARG A 64 -29.36 -3.86 -3.66
C ARG A 64 -29.93 -5.24 -3.97
N GLY A 65 -31.16 -5.32 -4.46
CA GLY A 65 -31.80 -6.60 -4.81
C GLY A 65 -31.09 -7.34 -5.94
N LEU A 66 -30.49 -6.63 -6.91
CA LEU A 66 -29.67 -7.24 -7.96
C LEU A 66 -28.28 -7.66 -7.43
N TYR A 67 -27.68 -6.84 -6.58
CA TYR A 67 -26.37 -7.09 -5.99
C TYR A 67 -26.37 -8.33 -5.10
N LEU A 68 -27.39 -8.48 -4.25
CA LEU A 68 -27.56 -9.64 -3.36
C LEU A 68 -27.85 -10.95 -4.10
N LYS A 69 -28.25 -10.90 -5.38
CA LYS A 69 -28.38 -12.10 -6.21
C LYS A 69 -27.02 -12.59 -6.74
N GLU A 70 -26.06 -11.67 -6.94
CA GLU A 70 -24.71 -12.02 -7.37
C GLU A 70 -23.77 -12.34 -6.21
N VAL A 71 -23.87 -11.60 -5.10
CA VAL A 71 -23.06 -11.81 -3.90
C VAL A 71 -23.90 -12.51 -2.83
N LYS A 72 -23.64 -13.81 -2.66
CA LYS A 72 -24.27 -14.62 -1.60
C LYS A 72 -23.57 -14.40 -0.27
N ASP A 73 -24.31 -14.58 0.82
CA ASP A 73 -23.80 -14.67 2.20
C ASP A 73 -23.08 -13.40 2.72
N ILE A 74 -23.37 -12.22 2.15
CA ILE A 74 -22.85 -10.95 2.68
C ILE A 74 -23.68 -10.47 3.88
N VAL A 75 -22.98 -10.04 4.94
CA VAL A 75 -23.61 -9.35 6.06
C VAL A 75 -23.95 -7.93 5.63
N LEU A 76 -25.26 -7.63 5.53
CA LEU A 76 -25.76 -6.33 5.06
C LEU A 76 -25.47 -5.19 6.03
N VAL A 77 -25.62 -5.46 7.33
CA VAL A 77 -25.43 -4.48 8.40
C VAL A 77 -24.36 -5.02 9.34
N PRO A 78 -23.12 -4.51 9.25
CA PRO A 78 -22.06 -4.89 10.18
C PRO A 78 -22.45 -4.55 11.62
N LYS A 79 -22.22 -5.48 12.55
CA LYS A 79 -22.53 -5.30 13.98
C LYS A 79 -21.45 -4.56 14.76
N ARG A 80 -20.27 -4.40 14.18
CA ARG A 80 -19.09 -3.78 14.78
C ARG A 80 -18.46 -2.86 13.75
N ALA A 81 -17.78 -1.82 14.21
CA ALA A 81 -16.94 -0.98 13.37
C ALA A 81 -15.86 -1.83 12.66
N ALA A 82 -15.46 -1.40 11.47
CA ALA A 82 -14.35 -2.02 10.76
C ALA A 82 -13.07 -1.89 11.60
N ILE A 83 -12.24 -2.93 11.58
CA ILE A 83 -10.91 -2.90 12.19
C ILE A 83 -10.04 -1.97 11.34
N ASP A 84 -9.45 -0.95 11.98
CA ASP A 84 -8.51 -0.05 11.32
C ASP A 84 -7.17 -0.77 11.09
N LEU A 85 -6.74 -0.81 9.83
CA LEU A 85 -5.47 -1.39 9.45
C LEU A 85 -4.28 -0.56 9.97
N THR A 86 -4.46 0.74 10.16
CA THR A 86 -3.45 1.64 10.73
C THR A 86 -3.19 1.30 12.19
N GLU A 87 -4.26 1.07 12.97
CA GLU A 87 -4.13 0.60 14.36
C GLU A 87 -3.54 -0.81 14.41
N THR A 88 -3.90 -1.68 13.46
CA THR A 88 -3.33 -3.03 13.33
C THR A 88 -1.83 -2.98 13.09
N LEU A 89 -1.37 -2.08 12.21
CA LEU A 89 0.06 -1.87 11.94
C LEU A 89 0.78 -1.29 13.16
N LYS A 90 0.19 -0.32 13.86
CA LYS A 90 0.77 0.22 15.12
C LYS A 90 0.86 -0.87 16.21
N GLY A 91 -0.11 -1.78 16.25
CA GLY A 91 -0.12 -2.90 17.19
C GLY A 91 0.82 -4.06 16.83
N SER A 92 1.39 -4.09 15.61
CA SER A 92 2.22 -5.21 15.16
C SER A 92 3.54 -5.32 15.92
N GLU A 93 4.12 -4.19 16.33
CA GLU A 93 5.33 -4.18 17.16
C GLU A 93 5.08 -4.77 18.54
N ALA A 94 3.94 -4.46 19.16
CA ALA A 94 3.56 -5.05 20.45
C ALA A 94 3.34 -6.57 20.33
N ALA A 95 2.72 -7.02 19.24
CA ALA A 95 2.55 -8.44 18.96
C ALA A 95 3.88 -9.15 18.69
N LEU A 96 4.80 -8.49 17.97
CA LEU A 96 6.15 -9.00 17.73
C LEU A 96 6.93 -9.12 19.04
N ASN A 97 6.89 -8.09 19.89
CA ASN A 97 7.54 -8.11 21.21
C ASN A 97 6.97 -9.21 22.10
N ALA A 98 5.65 -9.39 22.13
CA ALA A 98 5.01 -10.47 22.89
C ALA A 98 5.43 -11.87 22.39
N GLN A 99 5.56 -12.04 21.07
CA GLN A 99 6.06 -13.28 20.48
C GLN A 99 7.55 -13.50 20.81
N LEU A 100 8.33 -12.42 20.81
CA LEU A 100 9.77 -12.44 21.07
C LEU A 100 10.06 -12.72 22.55
N ASP A 101 9.25 -12.23 23.49
CA ASP A 101 9.33 -12.57 24.91
C ASP A 101 8.95 -14.02 25.20
N LYS A 102 8.09 -14.61 24.37
CA LYS A 102 7.72 -16.02 24.46
C LYS A 102 8.81 -16.95 23.91
N ASP A 103 9.38 -16.60 22.76
CA ASP A 103 10.31 -17.48 22.04
C ASP A 103 11.76 -17.30 22.53
N LEU A 104 12.14 -16.11 22.97
CA LEU A 104 13.48 -15.75 23.44
C LEU A 104 13.41 -14.96 24.76
N PRO A 105 12.93 -15.56 25.87
CA PRO A 105 12.76 -14.86 27.13
C PRO A 105 14.10 -14.33 27.67
N ILE A 106 14.08 -13.13 28.28
CA ILE A 106 15.25 -12.58 28.97
C ILE A 106 15.35 -13.25 30.34
N PRO A 107 16.46 -13.93 30.67
CA PRO A 107 16.63 -14.52 31.99
C PRO A 107 16.65 -13.45 33.08
N SER A 108 16.10 -13.78 34.24
CA SER A 108 16.14 -12.90 35.41
C SER A 108 17.58 -12.70 35.90
N GLU A 109 17.82 -11.61 36.64
CA GLU A 109 19.13 -11.32 37.21
C GLU A 109 19.65 -12.47 38.11
N ALA A 110 18.75 -13.16 38.81
CA ALA A 110 19.10 -14.31 39.64
C ALA A 110 19.55 -15.52 38.80
N GLU A 111 18.89 -15.78 37.67
CA GLU A 111 19.28 -16.86 36.75
C GLU A 111 20.62 -16.56 36.08
N LEU A 112 20.84 -15.31 35.66
CA LEU A 112 22.12 -14.86 35.09
C LEU A 112 23.26 -15.01 36.10
N LYS A 113 23.04 -14.60 37.37
CA LYS A 113 24.01 -14.80 38.45
C LYS A 113 24.29 -16.27 38.70
N SER A 114 23.25 -17.11 38.79
CA SER A 114 23.43 -18.55 39.00
C SER A 114 24.18 -19.20 37.84
N LEU A 115 23.92 -18.80 36.60
CA LEU A 115 24.64 -19.29 35.42
C LEU A 115 26.11 -18.86 35.48
N ALA A 116 26.40 -17.61 35.82
CA ALA A 116 27.76 -17.10 35.96
C ALA A 116 28.53 -17.81 37.09
N GLU A 117 27.88 -18.07 38.23
CA GLU A 117 28.46 -18.82 39.35
C GLU A 117 28.78 -20.27 38.98
N LYS A 118 27.94 -20.89 38.14
CA LYS A 118 28.17 -22.24 37.62
C LYS A 118 29.33 -22.29 36.63
N THR A 119 29.45 -21.29 35.75
CA THR A 119 30.53 -21.20 34.76
C THR A 119 31.87 -20.83 35.40
N TYR A 120 31.86 -19.92 36.38
CA TYR A 120 33.04 -19.45 37.11
C TYR A 120 32.88 -19.71 38.61
N PRO A 121 33.07 -20.96 39.08
CA PRO A 121 32.92 -21.30 40.49
C PRO A 121 34.05 -20.70 41.34
N LEU A 122 33.78 -20.53 42.64
CA LEU A 122 34.77 -20.03 43.60
C LEU A 122 34.91 -21.03 44.75
N TYR A 123 36.15 -21.39 45.09
CA TYR A 123 36.40 -22.29 46.21
C TYR A 123 36.16 -21.60 47.55
N ARG A 124 35.49 -22.31 48.45
CA ARG A 124 35.20 -21.83 49.81
C ARG A 124 36.17 -22.42 50.81
N THR A 125 36.49 -21.66 51.85
CA THR A 125 37.29 -22.17 52.97
C THR A 125 36.62 -23.40 53.59
N GLY A 126 37.38 -24.48 53.77
CA GLY A 126 36.90 -25.78 54.24
C GLY A 126 36.47 -26.74 53.13
N GLU A 127 36.49 -26.32 51.86
CA GLU A 127 36.19 -27.19 50.71
C GLU A 127 37.38 -28.09 50.37
N LYS A 128 37.12 -29.34 49.98
CA LYS A 128 38.17 -30.27 49.54
C LYS A 128 38.52 -29.93 48.09
N VAL A 129 39.77 -29.57 47.84
CA VAL A 129 40.27 -29.15 46.53
C VAL A 129 41.44 -30.03 46.10
N GLN A 130 41.57 -30.20 44.79
CA GLN A 130 42.73 -30.85 44.16
C GLN A 130 43.44 -29.81 43.29
N VAL A 131 44.73 -29.59 43.51
CA VAL A 131 45.49 -28.53 42.84
C VAL A 131 46.75 -29.10 42.21
N ALA A 132 46.87 -28.90 40.90
CA ALA A 132 48.10 -29.15 40.16
C ALA A 132 49.02 -27.92 40.26
N TYR A 133 50.28 -28.11 40.62
CA TYR A 133 51.27 -27.03 40.67
C TYR A 133 52.67 -27.57 40.33
N ALA A 134 53.52 -26.73 39.74
CA ALA A 134 54.89 -27.08 39.40
C ALA A 134 55.86 -26.08 40.06
N SER A 135 56.60 -26.54 41.07
CA SER A 135 57.62 -25.74 41.75
C SER A 135 58.98 -25.96 41.08
N GLY A 136 59.26 -25.21 40.02
CA GLY A 136 60.55 -25.21 39.33
C GLY A 136 60.45 -25.62 37.87
N ASN A 137 60.22 -26.91 37.59
CA ASN A 137 60.06 -27.41 36.21
C ASN A 137 58.55 -27.53 35.85
N PRO A 138 58.04 -26.72 34.91
CA PRO A 138 56.64 -26.74 34.47
C PRO A 138 56.17 -28.10 33.92
N ASP A 139 57.08 -28.90 33.35
CA ASP A 139 56.77 -30.19 32.73
C ASP A 139 56.51 -31.32 33.74
N ILE A 140 56.72 -31.06 35.03
CA ILE A 140 56.52 -32.05 36.11
C ILE A 140 55.52 -31.49 37.12
N PRO A 141 54.21 -31.48 36.82
CA PRO A 141 53.20 -31.02 37.74
C PRO A 141 53.02 -32.00 38.91
N HIS A 142 52.95 -31.47 40.12
CA HIS A 142 52.57 -32.20 41.32
C HIS A 142 51.10 -31.94 41.64
N MET A 143 50.39 -32.99 42.06
CA MET A 143 49.01 -32.90 42.51
C MET A 143 48.94 -32.98 44.02
N ILE A 144 48.24 -32.02 44.64
CA ILE A 144 47.88 -32.08 46.05
C ILE A 144 46.37 -32.16 46.20
N GLU A 145 45.91 -32.89 47.21
CA GLU A 145 44.52 -32.94 47.61
C GLU A 145 44.40 -32.57 49.09
N GLY A 146 43.45 -31.70 49.44
CA GLY A 146 43.23 -31.32 50.82
C GLY A 146 42.19 -30.22 50.97
N TYR A 147 41.97 -29.78 52.21
CA TYR A 147 41.00 -28.72 52.49
C TYR A 147 41.58 -27.33 52.23
N PHE A 148 40.90 -26.51 51.44
CA PHE A 148 41.28 -25.13 51.18
C PHE A 148 41.12 -24.28 52.43
N ARG A 149 42.20 -23.64 52.89
CA ARG A 149 42.21 -22.79 54.10
C ARG A 149 42.22 -21.29 53.80
N GLY A 150 42.14 -20.89 52.54
CA GLY A 150 42.15 -19.50 52.10
C GLY A 150 43.42 -19.08 51.36
N LYS A 151 43.37 -17.89 50.76
CA LYS A 151 44.46 -17.21 50.06
C LYS A 151 45.13 -16.20 51.00
N VAL A 152 46.45 -16.22 51.09
CA VAL A 152 47.27 -15.28 51.89
C VAL A 152 48.37 -14.72 50.99
N GLY A 153 48.20 -13.47 50.55
CA GLY A 153 49.10 -12.84 49.58
C GLY A 153 49.21 -13.66 48.28
N PRO A 154 50.42 -14.02 47.81
CA PRO A 154 50.60 -14.80 46.59
C PRO A 154 50.46 -16.32 46.80
N TYR A 155 50.04 -16.79 47.97
CA TYR A 155 49.92 -18.21 48.29
C TYR A 155 48.48 -18.62 48.58
N ILE A 156 48.15 -19.87 48.26
CA ILE A 156 46.98 -20.57 48.78
C ILE A 156 47.41 -21.62 49.80
N ARG A 157 46.55 -21.91 50.78
CA ARG A 157 46.77 -23.03 51.71
C ARG A 157 45.82 -24.19 51.41
N VAL A 158 46.38 -25.37 51.20
CA VAL A 158 45.65 -26.63 51.03
C VAL A 158 46.17 -27.61 52.09
N GLY A 159 45.33 -27.93 53.08
CA GLY A 159 45.77 -28.66 54.27
C GLY A 159 46.85 -27.91 55.06
N ASN A 160 48.04 -28.51 55.18
CA ASN A 160 49.20 -27.90 55.82
C ASN A 160 50.21 -27.31 54.82
N THR A 161 49.94 -27.42 53.51
CA THR A 161 50.86 -26.99 52.45
C THR A 161 50.49 -25.60 51.94
N ALA A 162 51.49 -24.74 51.76
CA ALA A 162 51.35 -23.44 51.12
C ALA A 162 51.88 -23.52 49.68
N ILE A 163 51.08 -23.11 48.70
CA ILE A 163 51.39 -23.21 47.27
C ILE A 163 51.33 -21.80 46.68
N ARG A 164 52.34 -21.38 45.90
CA ARG A 164 52.26 -20.09 45.21
C ARG A 164 51.29 -20.17 44.04
N LEU A 165 50.51 -19.11 43.85
CA LEU A 165 49.63 -18.97 42.69
C LEU A 165 50.40 -19.04 41.36
N GLN A 166 51.66 -18.59 41.36
CA GLN A 166 52.51 -18.64 40.17
C GLN A 166 52.91 -20.08 39.79
N ASP A 167 53.06 -20.98 40.76
CA ASP A 167 53.38 -22.39 40.53
C ASP A 167 52.16 -23.15 39.97
N ILE A 168 50.95 -22.65 40.20
CA ILE A 168 49.70 -23.17 39.61
C ILE A 168 49.56 -22.66 38.17
N LYS A 169 49.92 -21.39 37.93
CA LYS A 169 49.80 -20.72 36.63
C LYS A 169 50.71 -21.31 35.55
N VAL A 170 51.88 -21.83 35.92
CA VAL A 170 52.84 -22.42 34.96
C VAL A 170 52.42 -23.80 34.43
N VAL A 171 51.41 -24.43 35.04
CA VAL A 171 50.86 -25.70 34.57
C VAL A 171 49.87 -25.41 33.44
N ASP A 172 50.07 -26.02 32.28
CA ASP A 172 49.21 -25.81 31.13
C ASP A 172 47.75 -26.25 31.41
N GLY A 173 46.78 -25.46 30.94
CA GLY A 173 45.35 -25.69 31.17
C GLY A 173 44.80 -25.29 32.55
N ASN A 174 45.62 -24.80 33.49
CA ASN A 174 45.17 -24.40 34.83
C ASN A 174 44.56 -22.99 34.94
N GLU A 175 44.40 -22.25 33.84
CA GLU A 175 43.93 -20.86 33.86
C GLU A 175 42.56 -20.70 34.54
N MET A 176 41.63 -21.60 34.23
CA MET A 176 40.30 -21.63 34.85
C MET A 176 40.35 -22.09 36.31
N GLU A 177 41.30 -22.96 36.66
CA GLU A 177 41.48 -23.45 38.03
C GLU A 177 42.03 -22.36 38.94
N LEU A 178 42.96 -21.54 38.42
CA LEU A 178 43.55 -20.41 39.13
C LEU A 178 42.51 -19.36 39.52
N LEU A 179 41.54 -19.09 38.63
CA LEU A 179 40.46 -18.14 38.90
C LEU A 179 39.66 -18.52 40.14
N LYS A 180 39.41 -19.81 40.38
CA LYS A 180 38.58 -20.28 41.52
C LYS A 180 39.12 -19.88 42.90
N PHE A 181 40.39 -19.53 43.01
CA PHE A 181 41.04 -19.08 44.24
C PHE A 181 41.08 -17.55 44.39
N ASP A 182 40.74 -16.82 43.34
CA ASP A 182 40.77 -15.36 43.30
C ASP A 182 39.35 -14.79 43.20
N LYS A 183 38.88 -14.24 44.31
CA LYS A 183 37.54 -13.68 44.43
C LYS A 183 37.32 -12.52 43.47
N ASP A 184 38.23 -11.56 43.45
CA ASP A 184 38.06 -10.33 42.69
C ASP A 184 38.13 -10.61 41.18
N ALA A 185 39.06 -11.46 40.75
CA ALA A 185 39.17 -11.88 39.35
C ALA A 185 37.96 -12.72 38.90
N THR A 186 37.47 -13.63 39.74
CA THR A 186 36.26 -14.43 39.44
C THR A 186 35.01 -13.56 39.37
N GLU A 187 34.82 -12.61 40.30
CA GLU A 187 33.69 -11.69 40.26
C GLU A 187 33.72 -10.80 39.02
N LEU A 188 34.90 -10.34 38.59
CA LEU A 188 35.06 -9.62 37.32
C LEU A 188 34.66 -10.51 36.13
N LYS A 189 35.14 -11.75 36.07
CA LYS A 189 34.79 -12.70 35.01
C LYS A 189 33.30 -13.04 34.98
N ARG A 190 32.65 -13.16 36.13
CA ARG A 190 31.19 -13.33 36.22
C ARG A 190 30.44 -12.12 35.65
N LYS A 191 30.88 -10.90 35.96
CA LYS A 191 30.29 -9.68 35.39
C LYS A 191 30.49 -9.61 33.88
N GLU A 192 31.70 -9.89 33.40
CA GLU A 192 32.00 -9.95 31.96
C GLU A 192 31.14 -11.00 31.25
N PHE A 193 30.99 -12.18 31.84
CA PHE A 193 30.16 -13.25 31.30
C PHE A 193 28.69 -12.85 31.22
N ILE A 194 28.13 -12.26 32.28
CA ILE A 194 26.74 -11.78 32.27
C ILE A 194 26.55 -10.72 31.18
N ALA A 195 27.47 -9.75 31.08
CA ALA A 195 27.42 -8.72 30.06
C ALA A 195 27.49 -9.30 28.64
N ALA A 196 28.41 -10.23 28.39
CA ALA A 196 28.56 -10.89 27.09
C ALA A 196 27.32 -11.73 26.73
N HIS A 197 26.78 -12.48 27.69
CA HIS A 197 25.61 -13.32 27.47
C HIS A 197 24.35 -12.51 27.19
N VAL A 198 24.16 -11.39 27.91
CA VAL A 198 23.05 -10.44 27.64
C VAL A 198 23.23 -9.78 26.27
N ALA A 199 24.45 -9.40 25.90
CA ALA A 199 24.73 -8.84 24.58
C ALA A 199 24.41 -9.83 23.45
N GLU A 200 24.84 -11.10 23.58
CA GLU A 200 24.53 -12.17 22.62
C GLU A 200 23.02 -12.41 22.52
N LEU A 201 22.31 -12.45 23.64
CA LEU A 201 20.86 -12.65 23.67
C LEU A 201 20.11 -11.46 23.04
N ASN A 202 20.56 -10.23 23.29
CA ASN A 202 20.01 -9.03 22.66
C ASN A 202 20.25 -9.02 21.15
N GLN A 203 21.42 -9.48 20.69
CA GLN A 203 21.70 -9.63 19.27
C GLN A 203 20.75 -10.64 18.62
N LYS A 204 20.60 -11.83 19.22
CA LYS A 204 19.64 -12.86 18.74
C LYS A 204 18.20 -12.35 18.72
N ARG A 205 17.79 -11.58 19.74
CA ARG A 205 16.47 -10.93 19.79
C ARG A 205 16.31 -9.91 18.66
N SER A 206 17.33 -9.11 18.37
CA SER A 206 17.32 -8.14 17.27
C SER A 206 17.22 -8.83 15.90
N GLU A 207 17.96 -9.92 15.69
CA GLU A 207 17.91 -10.73 14.48
C GLU A 207 16.52 -11.36 14.30
N TYR A 208 15.99 -12.01 15.35
CA TYR A 208 14.64 -12.58 15.35
C TYR A 208 13.57 -11.53 15.01
N SER A 209 13.64 -10.35 15.63
CA SER A 209 12.71 -9.25 15.35
C SER A 209 12.76 -8.84 13.89
N ARG A 210 13.96 -8.65 13.33
CA ARG A 210 14.14 -8.26 11.92
C ARG A 210 13.57 -9.31 10.97
N ASP A 211 13.82 -10.59 11.22
CA ASP A 211 13.38 -11.68 10.36
C ASP A 211 11.87 -11.91 10.42
N LYS A 212 11.26 -11.75 11.62
CA LYS A 212 9.84 -12.04 11.84
C LYS A 212 8.91 -10.84 11.70
N ARG A 213 9.42 -9.62 11.65
CA ARG A 213 8.60 -8.39 11.56
C ARG A 213 7.63 -8.41 10.38
N ALA A 214 8.12 -8.73 9.18
CA ALA A 214 7.27 -8.77 7.98
C ALA A 214 6.20 -9.87 8.08
N GLU A 215 6.57 -11.07 8.54
CA GLU A 215 5.66 -12.19 8.71
C GLU A 215 4.53 -11.89 9.71
N VAL A 216 4.89 -11.37 10.89
CA VAL A 216 3.91 -11.02 11.94
C VAL A 216 2.98 -9.91 11.46
N THR A 217 3.52 -8.89 10.78
CA THR A 217 2.73 -7.77 10.25
C THR A 217 1.73 -8.26 9.19
N SER A 218 2.20 -9.03 8.19
CA SER A 218 1.34 -9.56 7.14
C SER A 218 0.27 -10.48 7.70
N ARG A 219 0.59 -11.32 8.70
CA ARG A 219 -0.40 -12.19 9.37
C ARG A 219 -1.49 -11.38 10.06
N LEU A 220 -1.13 -10.31 10.78
CA LEU A 220 -2.10 -9.47 11.49
C LEU A 220 -2.98 -8.68 10.53
N VAL A 221 -2.39 -8.11 9.47
CA VAL A 221 -3.14 -7.41 8.42
C VAL A 221 -4.12 -8.38 7.73
N ALA A 222 -3.67 -9.58 7.36
CA ALA A 222 -4.53 -10.59 6.73
C ALA A 222 -5.69 -11.01 7.63
N ASP A 223 -5.45 -11.19 8.94
CA ASP A 223 -6.51 -11.51 9.91
C ASP A 223 -7.50 -10.35 10.07
N ALA A 224 -7.03 -9.10 10.12
CA ALA A 224 -7.89 -7.91 10.18
C ALA A 224 -8.75 -7.76 8.90
N VAL A 225 -8.15 -7.93 7.73
CA VAL A 225 -8.83 -7.95 6.43
C VAL A 225 -9.92 -9.01 6.42
N GLN A 226 -9.58 -10.25 6.76
CA GLN A 226 -10.52 -11.36 6.75
C GLN A 226 -11.69 -11.12 7.72
N LYS A 227 -11.43 -10.57 8.91
CA LYS A 227 -12.46 -10.21 9.89
C LYS A 227 -13.39 -9.11 9.35
N ASN A 228 -12.86 -8.08 8.69
CA ASN A 228 -13.65 -7.02 8.08
C ASN A 228 -14.52 -7.56 6.93
N GLU A 229 -13.94 -8.38 6.05
CA GLU A 229 -14.67 -9.00 4.95
C GLU A 229 -15.81 -9.89 5.44
N ASN A 230 -15.55 -10.73 6.45
CA ASN A 230 -16.56 -11.59 7.08
C ASN A 230 -17.65 -10.79 7.82
N ALA A 231 -17.32 -9.60 8.32
CA ALA A 231 -18.29 -8.70 8.94
C ALA A 231 -19.19 -7.95 7.93
N GLY A 232 -18.91 -8.07 6.63
CA GLY A 232 -19.71 -7.46 5.55
C GLY A 232 -19.12 -6.17 4.97
N TYR A 233 -17.91 -5.77 5.36
CA TYR A 233 -17.24 -4.61 4.79
C TYR A 233 -16.56 -4.95 3.46
N THR A 234 -16.49 -3.97 2.56
CA THR A 234 -15.77 -4.07 1.29
C THR A 234 -14.68 -3.02 1.25
N TYR A 235 -13.43 -3.44 1.01
CA TYR A 235 -12.30 -2.53 0.91
C TYR A 235 -12.31 -1.78 -0.43
N LEU A 236 -12.34 -0.45 -0.41
CA LEU A 236 -12.30 0.40 -1.59
C LEU A 236 -11.59 1.72 -1.27
N GLY A 237 -10.54 2.05 -2.02
CA GLY A 237 -9.91 3.38 -1.96
C GLY A 237 -9.25 3.73 -0.62
N GLY A 238 -8.79 2.73 0.16
CA GLY A 238 -8.22 2.95 1.48
C GLY A 238 -9.21 2.78 2.63
N GLU A 239 -10.50 2.61 2.35
CA GLU A 239 -11.56 2.57 3.35
C GLU A 239 -12.34 1.26 3.33
N TRP A 240 -12.86 0.89 4.51
CA TRP A 240 -13.77 -0.24 4.68
C TRP A 240 -15.21 0.26 4.64
N LEU A 241 -15.89 -0.01 3.54
CA LEU A 241 -17.25 0.49 3.31
C LEU A 241 -18.28 -0.59 3.63
N ALA A 242 -19.35 -0.19 4.32
CA ALA A 242 -20.52 -1.06 4.45
C ALA A 242 -21.22 -1.22 3.09
N THR A 243 -22.01 -2.29 2.94
CA THR A 243 -22.71 -2.59 1.67
C THR A 243 -23.56 -1.41 1.18
N ASP A 244 -24.24 -0.71 2.07
CA ASP A 244 -25.09 0.43 1.70
C ASP A 244 -24.30 1.65 1.23
N GLU A 245 -23.18 1.94 1.87
CA GLU A 245 -22.28 3.03 1.48
C GLU A 245 -21.67 2.75 0.10
N LEU A 246 -21.25 1.50 -0.11
CA LEU A 246 -20.74 1.03 -1.38
C LEU A 246 -21.80 1.17 -2.50
N LEU A 247 -23.04 0.78 -2.23
CA LEU A 247 -24.15 0.90 -3.20
C LEU A 247 -24.49 2.36 -3.49
N LYS A 248 -24.49 3.25 -2.47
CA LYS A 248 -24.70 4.69 -2.67
C LYS A 248 -23.62 5.29 -3.57
N LEU A 249 -22.35 4.94 -3.36
CA LEU A 249 -21.25 5.37 -4.24
C LEU A 249 -21.46 4.89 -5.69
N ALA A 250 -21.91 3.65 -5.88
CA ALA A 250 -22.22 3.13 -7.21
C ALA A 250 -23.36 3.92 -7.89
N ILE A 251 -24.39 4.32 -7.15
CA ILE A 251 -25.49 5.15 -7.67
C ILE A 251 -24.97 6.51 -8.12
N THR A 252 -24.14 7.17 -7.31
CA THR A 252 -23.51 8.44 -7.68
C THR A 252 -22.74 8.30 -9.00
N GLN A 253 -21.94 7.24 -9.15
CA GLN A 253 -21.20 6.98 -10.39
C GLN A 253 -22.12 6.69 -11.59
N ILE A 254 -23.21 5.95 -11.39
CA ILE A 254 -24.21 5.69 -12.43
C ILE A 254 -24.82 7.01 -12.92
N LYS A 255 -25.24 7.89 -12.00
CA LYS A 255 -25.82 9.20 -12.34
C LYS A 255 -24.84 10.07 -13.10
N THR A 256 -23.61 10.22 -12.61
CA THR A 256 -22.58 11.02 -13.30
C THR A 256 -22.33 10.52 -14.73
N ARG A 257 -22.31 9.20 -14.96
CA ARG A 257 -22.14 8.65 -16.31
C ARG A 257 -23.33 8.91 -17.22
N LEU A 258 -24.55 8.91 -16.68
CA LEU A 258 -25.75 9.25 -17.44
C LEU A 258 -25.75 10.72 -17.84
N ASP A 259 -25.41 11.61 -16.91
CA ASP A 259 -25.32 13.05 -17.17
C ASP A 259 -24.24 13.38 -18.21
N ASP A 260 -23.06 12.75 -18.10
CA ASP A 260 -21.98 12.90 -19.07
C ASP A 260 -22.38 12.40 -20.47
N LYS A 261 -23.11 11.29 -20.54
CA LYS A 261 -23.61 10.75 -21.81
C LYS A 261 -24.63 11.70 -22.44
N ALA A 262 -25.60 12.17 -21.66
CA ALA A 262 -26.61 13.13 -22.12
C ALA A 262 -25.95 14.43 -22.62
N ARG A 263 -24.92 14.91 -21.91
CA ARG A 263 -24.15 16.08 -22.33
C ARG A 263 -23.41 15.86 -23.65
N ARG A 264 -22.74 14.72 -23.83
CA ARG A 264 -22.04 14.39 -25.09
C ARG A 264 -22.99 14.25 -26.26
N GLU A 265 -24.16 13.65 -26.06
CA GLU A 265 -25.21 13.55 -27.08
C GLU A 265 -25.75 14.94 -27.46
N ALA A 266 -25.91 15.85 -26.50
CA ALA A 266 -26.30 17.23 -26.78
C ALA A 266 -25.20 18.02 -27.52
N GLU A 267 -23.92 17.82 -27.17
CA GLU A 267 -22.78 18.44 -27.84
C GLU A 267 -22.62 17.92 -29.29
N SER A 268 -22.78 16.61 -29.51
CA SER A 268 -22.71 16.03 -30.86
C SER A 268 -23.87 16.45 -31.76
N ALA A 269 -25.08 16.57 -31.22
CA ALA A 269 -26.23 17.10 -31.95
C ALA A 269 -25.97 18.54 -32.43
N LYS A 270 -25.42 19.40 -31.55
CA LYS A 270 -25.03 20.78 -31.91
C LYS A 270 -23.92 20.82 -32.97
N ALA A 271 -22.95 19.92 -32.89
CA ALA A 271 -21.87 19.82 -33.88
C ALA A 271 -22.40 19.35 -35.25
N ALA A 272 -23.33 18.39 -35.28
CA ALA A 272 -23.97 17.93 -36.51
C ALA A 272 -24.78 19.04 -37.20
N GLU A 273 -25.49 19.86 -36.42
CA GLU A 273 -26.22 21.01 -36.94
C GLU A 273 -25.28 22.05 -37.59
N ARG A 274 -24.15 22.37 -36.93
CA ARG A 274 -23.13 23.27 -37.50
C ARG A 274 -22.54 22.73 -38.81
N ASN A 275 -22.15 21.46 -38.83
CA ASN A 275 -21.61 20.83 -40.02
C ASN A 275 -22.61 20.78 -41.19
N ALA A 276 -23.91 20.69 -40.90
CA ALA A 276 -24.95 20.74 -41.93
C ALA A 276 -25.05 22.14 -42.56
N ILE A 277 -24.95 23.20 -41.75
CA ILE A 277 -24.91 24.59 -42.22
C ILE A 277 -23.65 24.83 -43.06
N ASP A 278 -22.47 24.39 -42.60
CA ASP A 278 -21.21 24.58 -43.33
C ASP A 278 -21.24 23.89 -44.72
N ARG A 279 -21.78 22.66 -44.79
CA ARG A 279 -21.98 21.95 -46.07
C ARG A 279 -22.95 22.67 -47.01
N GLN A 280 -24.00 23.28 -46.47
CA GLN A 280 -24.91 24.09 -47.29
C GLN A 280 -24.17 25.30 -47.87
N ILE A 281 -23.35 25.99 -47.07
CA ILE A 281 -22.54 27.12 -47.53
C ILE A 281 -21.55 26.68 -48.62
N GLU A 282 -20.82 25.59 -48.42
CA GLU A 282 -19.88 25.04 -49.41
C GLU A 282 -20.59 24.66 -50.72
N SER A 283 -21.77 24.04 -50.64
CA SER A 283 -22.55 23.67 -51.83
C SER A 283 -23.00 24.89 -52.64
N LEU A 284 -23.35 25.99 -51.96
CA LEU A 284 -23.74 27.25 -52.60
C LEU A 284 -22.54 27.94 -53.26
N LEU A 285 -21.37 27.93 -52.60
CA LEU A 285 -20.12 28.46 -53.17
C LEU A 285 -19.68 27.66 -54.40
N ALA A 286 -19.79 26.32 -54.35
CA ALA A 286 -19.50 25.46 -55.49
C ALA A 286 -20.47 25.69 -56.66
N ALA A 287 -21.76 25.85 -56.38
CA ALA A 287 -22.77 26.15 -57.40
C ALA A 287 -22.50 27.50 -58.11
N GLN A 288 -21.97 28.50 -57.40
CA GLN A 288 -21.61 29.79 -58.01
C GLN A 288 -20.44 29.71 -59.01
N GLN A 289 -19.51 28.76 -58.84
CA GLN A 289 -18.35 28.64 -59.73
C GLN A 289 -18.71 28.11 -61.13
N VAL A 290 -19.85 27.42 -61.26
CA VAL A 290 -20.28 26.75 -62.51
C VAL A 290 -21.23 27.61 -63.36
N MET A 291 -21.70 28.75 -62.86
CA MET A 291 -22.63 29.62 -63.59
C MET A 291 -21.93 30.61 -64.55
N PRO A 292 -22.54 30.93 -65.71
CA PRO A 292 -21.98 31.85 -66.69
C PRO A 292 -21.85 33.29 -66.12
N PRO A 293 -20.85 34.08 -66.56
CA PRO A 293 -20.45 35.33 -65.90
C PRO A 293 -21.56 36.40 -65.75
N GLY A 294 -22.57 36.40 -66.64
CA GLY A 294 -23.69 37.35 -66.62
C GLY A 294 -24.87 36.98 -65.72
N GLU A 295 -24.91 35.74 -65.19
CA GLU A 295 -25.96 35.23 -64.28
C GLU A 295 -25.42 34.94 -62.87
N ARG A 296 -24.16 35.32 -62.59
CA ARG A 296 -23.57 35.17 -61.26
C ARG A 296 -24.38 35.99 -60.25
N LEU A 297 -25.15 35.28 -59.44
CA LEU A 297 -25.85 35.86 -58.29
C LEU A 297 -24.82 36.54 -57.37
N ASN A 298 -25.10 37.78 -56.96
CA ASN A 298 -24.23 38.54 -56.07
C ASN A 298 -24.07 37.79 -54.72
N PRO A 299 -22.87 37.27 -54.40
CA PRO A 299 -22.66 36.42 -53.22
C PRO A 299 -23.00 37.14 -51.92
N GLU A 300 -22.73 38.44 -51.85
CA GLU A 300 -23.03 39.27 -50.67
C GLU A 300 -24.54 39.44 -50.47
N ALA A 301 -25.33 39.53 -51.54
CA ALA A 301 -26.78 39.69 -51.44
C ALA A 301 -27.48 38.38 -51.03
N ILE A 302 -27.01 37.22 -51.50
CA ILE A 302 -27.50 35.91 -51.05
C ILE A 302 -27.08 35.67 -49.60
N MET A 303 -25.80 35.87 -49.25
CA MET A 303 -25.34 35.69 -47.87
C MET A 303 -26.04 36.66 -46.92
N ALA A 304 -26.25 37.93 -47.30
CA ALA A 304 -26.99 38.87 -46.47
C ALA A 304 -28.45 38.44 -46.26
N LYS A 305 -29.12 37.93 -47.30
CA LYS A 305 -30.49 37.43 -47.20
C LYS A 305 -30.57 36.15 -46.35
N GLN A 306 -29.64 35.22 -46.53
CA GLN A 306 -29.58 33.99 -45.72
C GLN A 306 -29.18 34.27 -44.28
N ILE A 307 -28.25 35.18 -44.01
CA ILE A 307 -27.91 35.61 -42.64
C ILE A 307 -29.12 36.28 -41.98
N ALA A 308 -29.90 37.07 -42.73
CA ALA A 308 -31.12 37.68 -42.23
C ALA A 308 -32.20 36.63 -41.94
N ASP A 309 -32.41 35.67 -42.84
CA ASP A 309 -33.37 34.58 -42.68
C ASP A 309 -32.96 33.62 -41.54
N GLU A 310 -31.67 33.30 -41.41
CA GLU A 310 -31.11 32.47 -40.33
C GLU A 310 -31.20 33.19 -38.99
N LYS A 311 -30.90 34.51 -38.93
CA LYS A 311 -31.12 35.33 -37.73
C LYS A 311 -32.60 35.39 -37.36
N ALA A 312 -33.50 35.49 -38.33
CA ALA A 312 -34.94 35.47 -38.07
C ALA A 312 -35.39 34.10 -37.54
N ARG A 313 -34.84 33.00 -38.07
CA ARG A 313 -35.12 31.64 -37.59
C ARG A 313 -34.59 31.42 -36.17
N ILE A 314 -33.37 31.87 -35.88
CA ILE A 314 -32.77 31.79 -34.54
C ILE A 314 -33.57 32.63 -33.55
N ALA A 315 -33.96 33.86 -33.90
CA ALA A 315 -34.79 34.71 -33.05
C ALA A 315 -36.18 34.10 -32.79
N ALA A 316 -36.79 33.47 -33.80
CA ALA A 316 -38.05 32.76 -33.64
C ALA A 316 -37.91 31.52 -32.74
N ALA A 317 -36.84 30.74 -32.90
CA ALA A 317 -36.56 29.56 -32.08
C ALA A 317 -36.20 29.93 -30.63
N GLU A 318 -35.46 31.03 -30.41
CA GLU A 318 -35.19 31.55 -29.07
C GLU A 318 -36.45 32.07 -28.39
N LYS A 319 -37.35 32.72 -29.14
CA LYS A 319 -38.66 33.14 -28.61
C LYS A 319 -39.53 31.94 -28.26
N GLU A 320 -39.60 30.93 -29.11
CA GLU A 320 -40.35 29.69 -28.83
C GLU A 320 -39.75 28.93 -27.63
N LYS A 321 -38.42 28.90 -27.51
CA LYS A 321 -37.73 28.31 -26.36
C LYS A 321 -38.00 29.09 -25.08
N ALA A 322 -37.96 30.42 -25.12
CA ALA A 322 -38.29 31.27 -23.97
C ALA A 322 -39.75 31.11 -23.55
N GLU A 323 -40.69 30.98 -24.50
CA GLU A 323 -42.10 30.71 -24.23
C GLU A 323 -42.29 29.31 -23.62
N ARG A 324 -41.57 28.29 -24.09
CA ARG A 324 -41.58 26.94 -23.50
C ARG A 324 -40.95 26.89 -22.11
N GLU A 325 -39.85 27.60 -21.89
CA GLU A 325 -39.21 27.70 -20.58
C GLU A 325 -40.11 28.46 -19.60
N ALA A 326 -40.74 29.56 -20.02
CA ALA A 326 -41.72 30.28 -19.21
C ALA A 326 -42.94 29.40 -18.87
N ALA A 327 -43.45 28.63 -19.83
CA ALA A 327 -44.54 27.68 -19.60
C ALA A 327 -44.12 26.52 -18.68
N ALA A 328 -42.88 26.03 -18.79
CA ALA A 328 -42.35 24.97 -17.93
C ALA A 328 -42.13 25.47 -16.49
N VAL A 329 -41.64 26.70 -16.31
CA VAL A 329 -41.51 27.34 -14.99
C VAL A 329 -42.90 27.55 -14.38
N ALA A 330 -43.88 28.06 -15.13
CA ALA A 330 -45.25 28.22 -14.65
C ALA A 330 -45.90 26.88 -14.27
N ALA A 331 -45.66 25.81 -15.05
CA ALA A 331 -46.15 24.47 -14.74
C ALA A 331 -45.45 23.85 -13.53
N ALA A 332 -44.15 24.11 -13.34
CA ALA A 332 -43.39 23.67 -12.17
C ALA A 332 -43.83 24.41 -10.90
N GLU A 333 -44.09 25.71 -10.98
CA GLU A 333 -44.64 26.50 -9.87
C GLU A 333 -46.05 26.03 -9.49
N GLN A 334 -46.90 25.70 -10.48
CA GLN A 334 -48.22 25.11 -10.22
C GLN A 334 -48.11 23.73 -9.54
N LYS A 335 -47.23 22.85 -10.02
CA LYS A 335 -46.99 21.54 -9.39
C LYS A 335 -46.41 21.67 -7.98
N ALA A 336 -45.46 22.58 -7.76
CA ALA A 336 -44.90 22.83 -6.43
C ALA A 336 -45.96 23.39 -5.47
N ALA A 337 -46.86 24.26 -5.96
CA ALA A 337 -47.98 24.75 -5.16
C ALA A 337 -49.02 23.65 -4.85
N GLU A 338 -49.26 22.72 -5.78
CA GLU A 338 -50.15 21.59 -5.59
C GLU A 338 -49.56 20.53 -4.65
N GLU A 339 -48.27 20.21 -4.79
CA GLU A 339 -47.53 19.33 -3.87
C GLU A 339 -47.44 19.94 -2.47
N ALA A 340 -47.17 21.23 -2.33
CA ALA A 340 -47.17 21.89 -1.02
C ALA A 340 -48.56 21.90 -0.36
N ARG A 341 -49.65 21.97 -1.14
CA ARG A 341 -51.02 21.82 -0.63
C ARG A 341 -51.31 20.37 -0.23
N ALA A 342 -50.88 19.40 -1.02
CA ALA A 342 -51.03 17.97 -0.71
C ALA A 342 -50.23 17.58 0.53
N GLU A 343 -49.01 18.10 0.70
CA GLU A 343 -48.16 17.86 1.87
C GLU A 343 -48.74 18.50 3.13
N ARG A 344 -49.31 19.72 3.05
CA ARG A 344 -50.04 20.32 4.17
C ARG A 344 -51.30 19.52 4.54
N ALA A 345 -52.05 19.04 3.56
CA ALA A 345 -53.22 18.20 3.80
C ALA A 345 -52.84 16.85 4.41
N ALA A 346 -51.74 16.24 3.94
CA ALA A 346 -51.21 14.99 4.49
C ALA A 346 -50.65 15.17 5.90
N ALA A 347 -49.96 16.28 6.17
CA ALA A 347 -49.47 16.63 7.51
C ALA A 347 -50.63 16.87 8.49
N GLU A 348 -51.71 17.54 8.05
CA GLU A 348 -52.91 17.74 8.88
C GLU A 348 -53.65 16.41 9.12
N ALA A 349 -53.75 15.54 8.11
CA ALA A 349 -54.32 14.20 8.25
C ALA A 349 -53.49 13.30 9.17
N ALA A 350 -52.16 13.35 9.07
CA ALA A 350 -51.25 12.62 9.94
C ALA A 350 -51.28 13.15 11.38
N ALA A 351 -51.42 14.47 11.58
CA ALA A 351 -51.60 15.06 12.90
C ALA A 351 -52.94 14.63 13.53
N LYS A 352 -54.04 14.59 12.76
CA LYS A 352 -55.33 14.04 13.21
C LYS A 352 -55.24 12.55 13.52
N ALA A 353 -54.58 11.76 12.68
CA ALA A 353 -54.40 10.32 12.90
C ALA A 353 -53.56 10.04 14.16
N LYS A 354 -52.48 10.80 14.41
CA LYS A 354 -51.70 10.71 15.64
C LYS A 354 -52.51 11.12 16.87
N ALA A 355 -53.31 12.18 16.79
CA ALA A 355 -54.18 12.58 17.89
C ALA A 355 -55.28 11.53 18.18
N GLU A 356 -55.82 10.87 17.16
CA GLU A 356 -56.77 9.76 17.32
C GLU A 356 -56.10 8.49 17.87
N GLU A 357 -54.86 8.20 17.46
CA GLU A 357 -54.09 7.07 17.96
C GLU A 357 -53.64 7.28 19.42
N GLU A 358 -53.18 8.48 19.78
CA GLU A 358 -52.90 8.86 21.17
C GLU A 358 -54.16 8.82 22.03
N ALA A 359 -55.33 9.24 21.51
CA ALA A 359 -56.60 9.12 22.23
C ALA A 359 -57.03 7.65 22.41
N LYS A 360 -56.76 6.77 21.43
CA LYS A 360 -57.00 5.33 21.53
C LYS A 360 -56.04 4.65 22.49
N LEU A 361 -54.76 5.00 22.47
CA LEU A 361 -53.75 4.51 23.40
C LEU A 361 -54.03 4.99 24.83
N ALA A 362 -54.49 6.22 25.02
CA ALA A 362 -54.93 6.73 26.31
C ALA A 362 -56.16 5.97 26.86
N LYS A 363 -57.13 5.64 26.01
CA LYS A 363 -58.26 4.77 26.37
C LYS A 363 -57.82 3.35 26.70
N GLN A 364 -56.94 2.75 25.89
CA GLN A 364 -56.41 1.41 26.15
C GLN A 364 -55.54 1.37 27.41
N ALA A 365 -54.80 2.42 27.73
CA ALA A 365 -54.02 2.53 28.97
C ALA A 365 -54.93 2.69 30.21
N GLN A 366 -56.08 3.36 30.07
CA GLN A 366 -57.10 3.42 31.13
C GLN A 366 -57.79 2.05 31.32
N GLU A 367 -58.10 1.34 30.25
CA GLU A 367 -58.66 -0.02 30.31
C GLU A 367 -57.64 -1.07 30.81
N ALA A 368 -56.35 -0.91 30.50
CA ALA A 368 -55.28 -1.75 31.01
C ALA A 368 -55.04 -1.55 32.51
N LYS A 369 -55.11 -0.31 33.01
CA LYS A 369 -55.08 -0.04 34.46
C LYS A 369 -56.29 -0.64 35.19
N ALA A 370 -57.48 -0.56 34.60
CA ALA A 370 -58.67 -1.20 35.17
C ALA A 370 -58.55 -2.73 35.22
N ARG A 371 -57.91 -3.35 34.21
CA ARG A 371 -57.64 -4.80 34.19
C ARG A 371 -56.49 -5.24 35.11
N GLU A 372 -55.47 -4.41 35.32
CA GLU A 372 -54.41 -4.66 36.31
C GLU A 372 -54.95 -4.67 37.74
N ASP A 373 -55.90 -3.78 38.06
CA ASP A 373 -56.55 -3.74 39.37
C ASP A 373 -57.44 -4.98 39.63
N GLU A 374 -58.06 -5.56 38.58
CA GLU A 374 -58.79 -6.84 38.67
C GLU A 374 -57.85 -8.05 38.81
N LEU A 375 -56.77 -8.11 38.00
CA LEU A 375 -55.80 -9.21 38.01
C LEU A 375 -54.95 -9.25 39.31
N ALA A 376 -54.66 -8.10 39.92
CA ALA A 376 -53.98 -8.03 41.22
C ALA A 376 -54.83 -8.60 42.37
N ASN A 377 -56.16 -8.58 42.22
CA ASN A 377 -57.10 -9.16 43.17
C ASN A 377 -57.26 -10.69 43.00
N GLU A 378 -57.11 -11.19 41.78
CA GLU A 378 -57.16 -12.63 41.47
C GLU A 378 -55.83 -13.36 41.74
N ALA A 379 -54.69 -12.69 41.52
CA ALA A 379 -53.35 -13.23 41.80
C ALA A 379 -53.09 -13.46 43.30
N LYS A 380 -53.81 -12.76 44.19
CA LYS A 380 -53.79 -13.00 45.64
C LYS A 380 -54.49 -14.30 46.08
N LYS A 381 -55.28 -14.93 45.20
CA LYS A 381 -56.01 -16.18 45.48
C LYS A 381 -55.38 -17.46 44.93
N GLN A 382 -54.39 -17.36 44.04
CA GLN A 382 -53.75 -18.55 43.43
C GLN A 382 -52.30 -18.81 43.87
N ALA A 383 -51.77 -18.01 44.81
CA ALA A 383 -50.40 -18.15 45.30
C ALA A 383 -50.19 -19.24 46.38
N ASP A 384 -51.25 -19.94 46.84
CA ASP A 384 -51.14 -20.99 47.88
C ASP A 384 -51.08 -22.44 47.35
N ILE A 385 -51.07 -22.68 46.04
CA ILE A 385 -51.03 -24.06 45.51
C ILE A 385 -50.14 -24.15 44.27
N LYS A 386 -48.84 -24.40 44.47
CA LYS A 386 -47.93 -25.22 43.63
C LYS A 386 -46.46 -24.83 43.81
N ALA A 387 -45.96 -25.02 45.02
CA ALA A 387 -44.56 -25.31 45.26
C ALA A 387 -44.33 -26.84 45.14
N GLU A 388 -44.53 -27.42 43.95
CA GLU A 388 -44.13 -28.81 43.69
C GLU A 388 -44.18 -29.15 42.19
N LYS A 389 -43.03 -29.11 41.51
CA LYS A 389 -42.59 -30.05 40.45
C LYS A 389 -41.47 -29.45 39.60
N LEU A 390 -40.28 -29.59 40.16
CA LEU A 390 -39.02 -29.63 39.45
C LEU A 390 -38.87 -31.02 38.76
N LYS A 391 -38.19 -31.05 37.59
CA LYS A 391 -37.35 -32.14 37.01
C LYS A 391 -37.91 -32.95 35.81
N LYS A 392 -36.96 -33.13 34.84
CA LYS A 392 -36.91 -34.00 33.62
C LYS A 392 -37.41 -33.29 32.35
N THR A 393 -36.71 -33.18 31.22
CA THR A 393 -35.79 -34.13 30.55
C THR A 393 -34.94 -33.40 29.50
N VAL A 394 -33.62 -33.57 29.56
CA VAL A 394 -32.66 -33.44 28.44
C VAL A 394 -32.41 -34.86 27.92
N ILE A 395 -32.03 -35.01 26.64
CA ILE A 395 -31.55 -36.20 25.89
C ILE A 395 -32.49 -36.49 24.70
N PHE A 396 -32.20 -36.01 23.48
CA PHE A 396 -32.48 -36.74 22.21
C PHE A 396 -31.92 -36.19 20.87
N THR A 397 -30.91 -35.31 20.79
CA THR A 397 -30.47 -34.79 19.46
C THR A 397 -28.95 -34.76 19.26
N VAL A 398 -28.28 -35.92 19.38
CA VAL A 398 -26.86 -36.10 18.97
C VAL A 398 -26.65 -37.34 18.07
N ILE A 399 -27.69 -38.09 17.72
CA ILE A 399 -27.58 -39.27 16.84
C ILE A 399 -28.48 -39.06 15.62
N ALA A 400 -28.13 -38.10 14.77
CA ALA A 400 -28.67 -38.00 13.43
C ALA A 400 -27.65 -37.29 12.52
N ALA A 401 -27.18 -38.06 11.53
CA ALA A 401 -26.57 -37.58 10.30
C ALA A 401 -25.05 -37.28 10.32
N VAL A 402 -24.29 -38.21 10.89
CA VAL A 402 -22.96 -38.65 10.40
C VAL A 402 -23.11 -39.48 9.09
N ALA A 403 -24.04 -39.10 8.21
CA ALA A 403 -24.43 -39.89 7.02
C ALA A 403 -24.44 -39.08 5.70
N GLY A 404 -23.80 -37.91 5.66
CA GLY A 404 -23.73 -37.05 4.47
C GLY A 404 -22.38 -37.04 3.74
N LEU A 405 -21.43 -37.89 4.13
CA LEU A 405 -20.01 -37.75 3.74
C LEU A 405 -19.53 -38.71 2.63
N ALA A 406 -20.41 -39.30 1.80
CA ALA A 406 -20.00 -40.38 0.88
C ALA A 406 -20.58 -40.32 -0.56
N VAL A 407 -21.03 -39.17 -1.09
CA VAL A 407 -21.67 -39.12 -2.45
C VAL A 407 -21.12 -38.06 -3.43
N ILE A 408 -20.13 -37.22 -3.11
CA ILE A 408 -19.64 -36.21 -4.08
C ILE A 408 -18.17 -36.42 -4.45
N ILE A 409 -17.84 -37.66 -4.82
CA ILE A 409 -16.68 -37.99 -5.65
C ILE A 409 -17.18 -38.94 -6.75
N THR A 410 -17.66 -38.40 -7.87
CA THR A 410 -17.21 -38.74 -9.23
C THR A 410 -18.13 -38.17 -10.32
N SER A 411 -17.47 -37.54 -11.30
CA SER A 411 -17.94 -37.14 -12.64
C SER A 411 -18.75 -35.83 -12.78
N ARG A 412 -18.06 -34.75 -13.19
CA ARG A 412 -18.08 -34.30 -14.61
C ARG A 412 -17.01 -33.24 -14.88
N LYS A 413 -16.30 -33.45 -15.99
CA LYS A 413 -15.25 -32.61 -16.58
C LYS A 413 -15.83 -31.39 -17.31
N SER A 414 -14.91 -30.47 -17.64
CA SER A 414 -14.99 -29.23 -18.44
C SER A 414 -15.31 -27.97 -17.62
N LYS A 415 -14.54 -26.89 -17.65
CA LYS A 415 -13.36 -26.48 -18.45
C LYS A 415 -12.22 -26.08 -17.51
N LYS A 416 -11.00 -26.46 -17.85
CA LYS A 416 -9.80 -25.88 -17.26
C LYS A 416 -9.68 -24.46 -17.81
N ASP A 417 -9.79 -23.44 -16.96
CA ASP A 417 -9.26 -22.11 -17.27
C ASP A 417 -7.75 -22.13 -17.04
N PRO A 418 -6.90 -21.95 -18.07
CA PRO A 418 -5.46 -21.85 -17.88
C PRO A 418 -5.00 -20.45 -17.42
N PHE A 419 -5.90 -19.47 -17.27
CA PHE A 419 -5.54 -18.06 -17.15
C PHE A 419 -5.61 -17.48 -15.73
N ALA A 420 -6.03 -18.25 -14.72
CA ALA A 420 -6.11 -17.78 -13.33
C ALA A 420 -4.85 -18.11 -12.48
N LYS A 421 -3.75 -18.52 -13.10
CA LYS A 421 -2.49 -18.91 -12.42
C LYS A 421 -1.24 -18.30 -13.05
N PHE A 422 -1.32 -17.05 -13.50
CA PHE A 422 -0.16 -16.42 -14.13
C PHE A 422 0.86 -15.90 -13.11
N PHE A 423 0.46 -15.50 -11.89
CA PHE A 423 1.37 -14.83 -10.95
C PHE A 423 1.20 -15.21 -9.45
N GLU A 424 0.74 -16.42 -9.15
CA GLU A 424 0.95 -17.05 -7.83
C GLU A 424 1.97 -18.20 -7.87
N GLY A 425 2.72 -18.34 -8.96
CA GLY A 425 3.74 -19.37 -9.06
C GLY A 425 4.77 -19.08 -10.13
N LYS A 426 5.99 -19.54 -9.88
CA LYS A 426 7.13 -19.66 -10.82
C LYS A 426 6.71 -20.44 -12.08
N GLY A 427 5.94 -19.79 -12.95
CA GLY A 427 5.24 -20.42 -14.07
C GLY A 427 5.94 -20.24 -15.41
N ARG A 428 5.73 -21.21 -16.30
CA ARG A 428 6.31 -21.33 -17.64
C ARG A 428 6.14 -20.08 -18.52
N LEU A 429 5.08 -19.28 -18.36
CA LEU A 429 4.88 -18.06 -19.15
C LEU A 429 5.71 -16.86 -18.68
N GLN A 430 6.00 -16.75 -17.38
CA GLN A 430 6.96 -15.77 -16.86
C GLN A 430 8.38 -16.17 -17.31
N LYS A 431 8.66 -17.48 -17.30
CA LYS A 431 9.88 -18.03 -17.89
C LYS A 431 9.93 -17.77 -19.41
N GLU A 432 8.85 -17.94 -20.16
CA GLU A 432 8.79 -17.63 -21.61
C GLU A 432 8.93 -16.13 -21.90
N PHE A 433 8.42 -15.22 -21.04
CA PHE A 433 8.67 -13.78 -21.15
C PHE A 433 10.14 -13.44 -20.90
N TRP A 434 10.72 -13.97 -19.82
CA TRP A 434 12.14 -13.78 -19.50
C TRP A 434 13.06 -14.50 -20.52
N ASP A 435 12.67 -15.64 -21.04
CA ASP A 435 13.38 -16.38 -22.10
C ASP A 435 13.26 -15.61 -23.44
N ALA A 436 12.10 -15.03 -23.78
CA ALA A 436 11.90 -14.20 -24.96
C ALA A 436 12.59 -12.83 -24.88
N ALA A 437 12.69 -12.25 -23.67
CA ALA A 437 13.52 -11.09 -23.38
C ALA A 437 15.01 -11.46 -23.16
N SER A 438 15.34 -12.76 -23.16
CA SER A 438 16.65 -13.33 -22.79
C SER A 438 17.19 -12.83 -21.44
N ALA A 439 16.34 -12.49 -20.49
CA ALA A 439 16.61 -11.63 -19.35
C ALA A 439 16.34 -12.33 -17.99
N ASP A 440 17.39 -12.49 -17.17
CA ASP A 440 17.36 -12.92 -15.77
C ASP A 440 17.07 -11.76 -14.76
N PRO A 441 15.84 -11.62 -14.26
CA PRO A 441 15.43 -10.51 -13.41
C PRO A 441 16.02 -10.52 -12.00
N GLU A 442 16.72 -11.58 -11.58
CA GLU A 442 17.41 -11.64 -10.28
C GLU A 442 18.81 -11.00 -10.35
N HIS A 443 19.36 -10.77 -11.55
CA HIS A 443 20.77 -10.40 -11.74
C HIS A 443 21.00 -9.05 -12.46
N PHE A 444 19.96 -8.28 -12.80
CA PHE A 444 20.11 -6.92 -13.34
C PHE A 444 18.91 -6.00 -13.05
N LYS A 445 19.07 -4.69 -13.33
CA LYS A 445 18.06 -3.64 -13.09
C LYS A 445 17.22 -3.36 -14.34
N TYR A 446 15.93 -3.05 -14.16
CA TYR A 446 14.98 -2.87 -15.26
C TYR A 446 13.78 -1.99 -14.90
N VAL A 447 13.14 -1.42 -15.93
CA VAL A 447 11.90 -0.66 -15.87
C VAL A 447 10.95 -1.22 -16.92
N ALA A 448 9.72 -1.52 -16.52
CA ALA A 448 8.68 -2.01 -17.43
C ALA A 448 7.31 -1.39 -17.11
N TYR A 449 6.64 -0.91 -18.16
CA TYR A 449 5.30 -0.34 -18.11
C TYR A 449 4.44 -0.94 -19.22
N MET A 450 3.13 -1.01 -19.00
CA MET A 450 2.18 -1.56 -19.95
C MET A 450 1.36 -0.45 -20.58
N PHE A 451 1.21 -0.51 -21.90
CA PHE A 451 0.39 0.41 -22.69
C PHE A 451 -0.73 -0.36 -23.42
N PRO A 452 -1.84 0.30 -23.78
CA PRO A 452 -2.98 -0.34 -24.46
C PRO A 452 -2.64 -0.97 -25.81
N THR A 453 -1.64 -0.43 -26.52
CA THR A 453 -1.27 -0.91 -27.85
C THR A 453 0.25 -1.06 -27.99
N VAL A 454 0.69 -1.95 -28.89
CA VAL A 454 2.11 -2.10 -29.25
C VAL A 454 2.69 -0.78 -29.75
N GLN A 455 1.92 -0.01 -30.52
CA GLN A 455 2.37 1.27 -31.05
C GLN A 455 2.58 2.33 -29.97
N GLU A 456 1.70 2.38 -28.95
CA GLU A 456 1.88 3.26 -27.79
C GLU A 456 3.10 2.85 -26.96
N ALA A 457 3.30 1.55 -26.73
CA ALA A 457 4.49 1.05 -26.04
C ALA A 457 5.80 1.33 -26.81
N THR A 458 5.79 1.23 -28.15
CA THR A 458 6.94 1.58 -28.99
C THR A 458 7.24 3.07 -28.92
N THR A 459 6.20 3.91 -29.03
CA THR A 459 6.33 5.37 -28.94
C THR A 459 6.81 5.79 -27.55
N ALA A 460 6.43 5.07 -26.51
CA ALA A 460 6.88 5.31 -25.13
C ALA A 460 8.39 5.05 -24.97
N LEU A 461 8.91 3.93 -25.50
CA LEU A 461 10.35 3.65 -25.45
C LEU A 461 11.16 4.69 -26.21
N SER A 462 10.68 5.19 -27.35
CA SER A 462 11.38 6.23 -28.11
C SER A 462 11.38 7.62 -27.44
N LYS A 463 10.77 7.78 -26.25
CA LYS A 463 10.88 9.00 -25.44
C LYS A 463 12.12 9.01 -24.56
N LEU A 464 12.79 7.88 -24.39
CA LEU A 464 14.04 7.78 -23.66
C LEU A 464 15.18 8.28 -24.56
N SER A 465 16.06 9.11 -24.01
CA SER A 465 17.18 9.78 -24.69
C SER A 465 18.13 8.81 -25.39
N TYR A 466 18.19 7.58 -24.88
CA TYR A 466 19.04 6.51 -25.36
C TYR A 466 18.31 5.46 -26.23
N ILE A 467 17.06 5.70 -26.62
CA ILE A 467 16.34 4.90 -27.61
C ILE A 467 15.89 5.78 -28.78
N THR A 468 16.28 5.37 -29.98
CA THR A 468 15.87 5.98 -31.24
C THR A 468 14.90 5.07 -31.99
N LEU A 469 14.01 5.69 -32.77
CA LEU A 469 13.13 4.99 -33.70
C LEU A 469 13.70 5.21 -35.11
N ASP A 470 13.94 4.14 -35.84
CA ASP A 470 14.41 4.24 -37.22
C ASP A 470 13.27 4.59 -38.20
N GLY A 471 13.60 4.79 -39.48
CA GLY A 471 12.62 5.10 -40.53
C GLY A 471 11.67 3.94 -40.89
N HIS A 472 11.94 2.73 -40.39
CA HIS A 472 11.12 1.54 -40.57
C HIS A 472 10.22 1.23 -39.36
N GLY A 473 10.38 1.97 -38.26
CA GLY A 473 9.62 1.82 -37.02
C GLY A 473 10.24 0.87 -36.01
N ASP A 474 11.48 0.44 -36.23
CA ASP A 474 12.25 -0.42 -35.34
C ASP A 474 12.94 0.44 -34.27
N LEU A 475 12.99 -0.09 -33.04
CA LEU A 475 13.65 0.55 -31.91
C LEU A 475 15.15 0.23 -31.94
N HIS A 476 15.97 1.24 -31.67
CA HIS A 476 17.41 1.11 -31.52
C HIS A 476 17.87 1.78 -30.22
N CYS A 477 18.51 1.01 -29.34
CA CYS A 477 19.14 1.56 -28.14
C CYS A 477 20.59 1.92 -28.45
N THR A 478 21.00 3.14 -28.10
CA THR A 478 22.39 3.61 -28.25
C THR A 478 23.32 3.05 -27.18
N ARG A 479 22.75 2.43 -26.14
CA ARG A 479 23.46 1.78 -25.01
C ARG A 479 23.33 0.26 -25.09
N ASP A 480 24.28 -0.46 -24.50
CA ASP A 480 24.25 -1.92 -24.38
C ASP A 480 23.25 -2.37 -23.30
N LEU A 481 21.97 -2.27 -23.66
CA LEU A 481 20.83 -2.59 -22.82
C LEU A 481 19.88 -3.52 -23.57
N ARG A 482 19.07 -4.24 -22.81
CA ARG A 482 17.97 -5.04 -23.32
C ARG A 482 16.71 -4.19 -23.30
N TYR A 483 16.04 -4.14 -24.43
CA TYR A 483 14.84 -3.33 -24.61
C TYR A 483 13.90 -4.01 -25.60
N GLY A 484 12.62 -3.70 -25.51
CA GLY A 484 11.64 -4.23 -26.46
C GLY A 484 10.21 -3.99 -26.03
N VAL A 485 9.30 -4.23 -26.98
CA VAL A 485 7.85 -4.20 -26.76
C VAL A 485 7.31 -5.60 -26.91
N TYR A 486 6.62 -6.07 -25.87
CA TYR A 486 6.11 -7.44 -25.80
C TYR A 486 4.59 -7.42 -25.60
N PRO A 487 3.79 -8.02 -26.49
CA PRO A 487 2.35 -8.15 -26.30
C PRO A 487 2.02 -8.90 -24.99
N HIS A 488 1.10 -8.37 -24.18
CA HIS A 488 0.70 -8.95 -22.90
C HIS A 488 -0.78 -8.69 -22.58
N LEU A 489 -1.57 -9.76 -22.47
CA LEU A 489 -3.02 -9.72 -22.17
C LEU A 489 -3.79 -8.77 -23.10
N ASP A 490 -4.26 -7.64 -22.56
CA ASP A 490 -5.07 -6.62 -23.23
C ASP A 490 -4.23 -5.42 -23.72
N GLY A 491 -2.89 -5.54 -23.77
CA GLY A 491 -1.98 -4.47 -24.17
C GLY A 491 -0.59 -4.94 -24.57
N ALA A 492 0.41 -4.06 -24.43
CA ALA A 492 1.81 -4.33 -24.73
C ALA A 492 2.71 -3.75 -23.64
N VAL A 493 3.67 -4.54 -23.17
CA VAL A 493 4.65 -4.15 -22.17
C VAL A 493 5.86 -3.55 -22.89
N CYS A 494 6.18 -2.30 -22.58
CA CYS A 494 7.47 -1.74 -22.89
C CYS A 494 8.47 -2.17 -21.79
N PHE A 495 9.61 -2.67 -22.20
CA PHE A 495 10.66 -3.14 -21.31
C PHE A 495 11.98 -2.49 -21.65
N ILE A 496 12.73 -2.11 -20.61
CA ILE A 496 14.12 -1.70 -20.72
C ILE A 496 14.90 -2.10 -19.47
N GLY A 497 16.12 -2.60 -19.64
CA GLY A 497 16.98 -2.99 -18.52
C GLY A 497 18.22 -3.74 -18.96
N GLY A 498 19.09 -4.06 -18.03
CA GLY A 498 20.34 -4.76 -18.33
C GLY A 498 21.37 -4.61 -17.23
N THR A 499 22.48 -5.32 -17.36
CA THR A 499 23.59 -5.27 -16.39
C THR A 499 24.24 -3.89 -16.34
N ASN A 500 24.25 -3.18 -17.46
CA ASN A 500 24.78 -1.82 -17.58
C ASN A 500 23.71 -0.73 -17.35
N PHE A 501 22.56 -1.09 -16.74
CA PHE A 501 21.48 -0.16 -16.47
C PHE A 501 21.72 0.60 -15.15
N HIS A 502 22.66 1.56 -15.23
CA HIS A 502 23.13 2.40 -14.13
C HIS A 502 22.09 3.45 -13.69
N TYR A 503 22.37 4.15 -12.59
CA TYR A 503 21.40 5.01 -11.92
C TYR A 503 20.72 6.02 -12.87
N ALA A 504 21.49 6.76 -13.67
CA ALA A 504 20.97 7.80 -14.56
C ALA A 504 19.92 7.26 -15.56
N LEU A 505 20.23 6.13 -16.22
CA LEU A 505 19.33 5.51 -17.21
C LEU A 505 18.09 4.93 -16.54
N TRP A 506 18.25 4.29 -15.37
CA TRP A 506 17.14 3.78 -14.59
C TRP A 506 16.23 4.93 -14.10
N ARG A 507 16.83 6.04 -13.67
CA ARG A 507 16.11 7.21 -13.18
C ARG A 507 15.33 7.89 -14.30
N GLU A 508 15.95 8.05 -15.47
CA GLU A 508 15.27 8.58 -16.65
C GLU A 508 14.06 7.71 -17.03
N ALA A 509 14.23 6.40 -17.20
CA ALA A 509 13.13 5.53 -17.58
C ALA A 509 12.03 5.47 -16.51
N SER A 510 12.38 5.45 -15.23
CA SER A 510 11.42 5.44 -14.12
C SER A 510 10.72 6.78 -13.90
N ALA A 511 11.26 7.89 -14.43
CA ALA A 511 10.61 9.20 -14.41
C ALA A 511 9.79 9.48 -15.67
N VAL A 512 10.29 9.12 -16.85
CA VAL A 512 9.65 9.44 -18.14
C VAL A 512 8.46 8.53 -18.44
N LEU A 513 8.62 7.21 -18.30
CA LEU A 513 7.57 6.25 -18.69
C LEU A 513 6.25 6.37 -17.91
N PRO A 514 6.22 6.60 -16.58
CA PRO A 514 4.94 6.73 -15.86
C PRO A 514 4.18 8.01 -16.19
N GLU A 515 4.85 9.06 -16.67
CA GLU A 515 4.21 10.34 -17.03
C GLU A 515 3.53 10.30 -18.41
N LEU A 516 3.74 9.23 -19.18
CA LEU A 516 3.12 9.07 -20.49
C LEU A 516 1.64 8.66 -20.36
N GLU A 517 0.81 9.19 -21.26
CA GLU A 517 -0.62 8.86 -21.30
C GLU A 517 -0.83 7.34 -21.46
N ASN A 518 -1.79 6.79 -20.70
CA ASN A 518 -2.14 5.37 -20.66
C ASN A 518 -1.06 4.41 -20.13
N ALA A 519 0.05 4.92 -19.59
CA ALA A 519 1.05 4.08 -18.92
C ALA A 519 0.42 3.41 -17.68
N THR A 520 0.44 2.09 -17.67
CA THR A 520 0.03 1.27 -16.51
C THR A 520 1.27 0.67 -15.89
N TYR A 521 1.46 0.88 -14.58
CA TYR A 521 2.56 0.26 -13.86
C TYR A 521 2.57 -1.25 -14.09
N PHE A 522 3.70 -1.79 -14.56
CA PHE A 522 3.88 -3.21 -14.76
C PHE A 522 4.87 -3.77 -13.74
N LYS A 523 6.15 -3.43 -13.87
CA LYS A 523 7.18 -3.81 -12.90
C LYS A 523 8.43 -2.97 -13.08
N VAL A 524 8.91 -2.39 -11.98
CA VAL A 524 10.17 -1.65 -11.95
C VAL A 524 11.08 -2.27 -10.88
N SER A 525 12.34 -2.54 -11.21
CA SER A 525 13.31 -3.03 -10.23
C SER A 525 13.56 -1.98 -9.16
N THR A 526 14.14 -2.38 -8.03
CA THR A 526 14.68 -1.39 -7.09
C THR A 526 15.76 -0.56 -7.79
N GLU A 527 16.03 0.61 -7.23
CA GLU A 527 17.10 1.49 -7.69
C GLU A 527 18.44 0.73 -7.78
N PRO A 528 19.26 0.99 -8.82
CA PRO A 528 20.65 0.56 -8.86
C PRO A 528 21.41 1.00 -7.60
N GLU A 529 22.16 0.08 -6.98
CA GLU A 529 23.03 0.46 -5.86
C GLU A 529 24.21 1.27 -6.40
N VAL A 530 24.22 2.56 -6.13
CA VAL A 530 25.37 3.43 -6.41
C VAL A 530 26.44 3.11 -5.38
N LYS A 531 27.42 2.29 -5.76
CA LYS A 531 28.58 1.98 -4.91
C LYS A 531 29.61 3.08 -5.04
N LEU A 532 29.36 4.20 -4.38
CA LEU A 532 30.42 5.17 -4.12
C LEU A 532 31.18 4.66 -2.89
N GLU A 533 32.44 4.25 -3.05
CA GLU A 533 33.32 4.01 -1.90
C GLU A 533 33.59 5.35 -1.23
N LEU A 534 32.69 5.73 -0.32
CA LEU A 534 32.86 6.92 0.51
C LEU A 534 34.12 6.69 1.36
N PRO A 535 35.18 7.50 1.19
CA PRO A 535 36.36 7.36 2.01
C PRO A 535 35.99 7.71 3.45
N ASP A 536 36.62 7.01 4.39
CA ASP A 536 36.36 7.17 5.83
C ASP A 536 36.73 8.61 6.24
N LEU A 537 35.72 9.48 6.33
CA LEU A 537 35.88 10.90 6.64
C LEU A 537 36.56 11.11 7.99
N ALA A 538 36.44 10.16 8.92
CA ALA A 538 37.12 10.20 10.22
C ALA A 538 38.62 9.89 10.12
N LYS A 539 39.03 9.06 9.14
CA LYS A 539 40.46 8.81 8.85
C LYS A 539 41.08 9.93 8.01
N LEU A 540 40.35 10.44 7.02
CA LEU A 540 40.81 11.56 6.19
C LEU A 540 41.00 12.85 7.00
N SER A 541 40.10 13.13 7.93
CA SER A 541 40.21 14.27 8.85
C SER A 541 41.36 14.12 9.85
N ALA A 542 41.72 12.88 10.22
CA ALA A 542 42.85 12.58 11.10
C ALA A 542 44.23 12.63 10.41
N ASP A 543 44.33 12.19 9.15
CA ASP A 543 45.61 12.10 8.43
C ASP A 543 46.00 13.41 7.69
N LYS A 544 45.04 14.24 7.28
CA LYS A 544 45.32 15.40 6.40
C LYS A 544 44.91 16.78 6.95
N HIS A 545 44.41 16.90 8.20
CA HIS A 545 43.78 18.16 8.69
C HIS A 545 42.67 18.69 7.78
N VAL A 546 42.03 17.81 7.01
CA VAL A 546 40.97 18.13 6.05
C VAL A 546 39.63 18.15 6.79
N LYS A 547 39.04 19.33 6.99
CA LYS A 547 37.69 19.47 7.54
C LYS A 547 36.67 19.48 6.41
N ILE A 548 35.84 18.44 6.36
CA ILE A 548 34.78 18.32 5.36
C ILE A 548 33.46 18.12 6.06
N GLU A 549 32.48 18.93 5.66
CA GLU A 549 31.10 18.85 6.09
C GLU A 549 30.26 18.21 4.97
N ASP A 550 29.54 17.13 5.29
CA ASP A 550 28.58 16.50 4.39
C ASP A 550 27.26 17.28 4.41
N LEU A 551 26.83 17.78 3.25
CA LEU A 551 25.61 18.55 3.06
C LEU A 551 24.45 17.69 2.51
N GLY A 552 24.67 16.40 2.30
CA GLY A 552 23.68 15.44 1.82
C GLY A 552 23.70 15.21 0.31
N THR A 553 22.65 14.56 -0.18
CA THR A 553 22.52 14.11 -1.58
C THR A 553 21.27 14.71 -2.22
N GLU A 554 21.37 15.13 -3.48
CA GLU A 554 20.26 15.68 -4.27
C GLU A 554 20.23 15.05 -5.67
N ASP A 555 19.06 14.77 -6.21
CA ASP A 555 18.91 14.32 -7.60
C ASP A 555 18.56 15.53 -8.49
N ILE A 556 19.41 15.83 -9.47
CA ILE A 556 19.23 16.94 -10.41
C ILE A 556 18.98 16.41 -11.82
N ALA A 557 18.14 17.12 -12.58
CA ALA A 557 18.05 16.96 -14.02
C ALA A 557 18.82 18.11 -14.67
N SER A 558 19.81 17.80 -15.51
CA SER A 558 20.55 18.80 -16.26
C SER A 558 19.64 19.49 -17.29
N GLU A 559 20.08 20.66 -17.80
CA GLU A 559 19.38 21.34 -18.91
C GLU A 559 19.32 20.49 -20.19
N THR A 560 20.24 19.54 -20.33
CA THR A 560 20.27 18.54 -21.42
C THR A 560 19.30 17.37 -21.18
N GLY A 561 18.64 17.31 -20.02
CA GLY A 561 17.67 16.28 -19.65
C GLY A 561 18.29 15.02 -19.00
N GLU A 562 19.57 15.06 -18.66
CA GLU A 562 20.28 13.95 -18.02
C GLU A 562 20.02 13.96 -16.50
N PHE A 563 19.67 12.80 -15.95
CA PHE A 563 19.39 12.65 -14.53
C PHE A 563 20.67 12.28 -13.78
N ASN A 564 21.11 13.16 -12.89
CA ASN A 564 22.33 13.00 -12.13
C ASN A 564 22.04 12.97 -10.62
N ARG A 565 22.78 12.14 -9.89
CA ARG A 565 22.81 12.18 -8.43
C ARG A 565 24.00 12.99 -7.97
N LEU A 566 23.72 14.01 -7.17
CA LEU A 566 24.68 14.96 -6.68
C LEU A 566 24.95 14.76 -5.18
N PHE A 567 26.19 14.43 -4.82
CA PHE A 567 26.68 14.39 -3.45
C PHE A 567 27.31 15.74 -3.10
N LYS A 568 26.83 16.41 -2.05
CA LYS A 568 27.25 17.76 -1.69
C LYS A 568 28.10 17.75 -0.43
N TYR A 569 29.26 18.39 -0.51
CA TYR A 569 30.19 18.56 0.60
C TYR A 569 30.63 20.03 0.70
N LYS A 570 31.22 20.40 1.83
CA LYS A 570 31.76 21.74 2.06
C LYS A 570 33.10 21.68 2.78
N THR A 571 34.01 22.56 2.41
CA THR A 571 35.35 22.67 2.99
C THR A 571 35.84 24.13 3.05
N GLU A 572 36.97 24.35 3.73
CA GLU A 572 37.52 25.68 4.03
C GLU A 572 38.37 26.27 2.88
N SER A 573 38.90 25.46 1.94
CA SER A 573 39.74 25.94 0.83
C SER A 573 39.63 25.10 -0.45
N MET A 574 40.00 25.68 -1.60
CA MET A 574 40.02 24.95 -2.89
C MET A 574 41.05 23.82 -2.92
N GLU A 575 42.23 24.01 -2.31
CA GLU A 575 43.26 22.97 -2.23
C GLU A 575 42.74 21.73 -1.49
N THR A 576 42.03 21.94 -0.38
CA THR A 576 41.39 20.87 0.38
C THR A 576 40.24 20.19 -0.37
N ALA A 577 39.52 20.94 -1.22
CA ALA A 577 38.47 20.38 -2.06
C ALA A 577 39.04 19.46 -3.14
N LEU A 578 40.13 19.87 -3.80
CA LEU A 578 40.80 19.06 -4.82
C LEU A 578 41.40 17.78 -4.23
N ASP A 579 42.09 17.89 -3.09
CA ASP A 579 42.64 16.74 -2.36
C ASP A 579 41.57 15.73 -1.94
N PHE A 580 40.36 16.22 -1.65
CA PHE A 580 39.22 15.36 -1.33
C PHE A 580 38.64 14.71 -2.57
N LEU A 581 38.42 15.47 -3.65
CA LEU A 581 37.92 14.94 -4.91
C LEU A 581 38.84 13.88 -5.52
N ASP A 582 40.15 13.98 -5.31
CA ASP A 582 41.14 12.98 -5.73
C ASP A 582 41.02 11.63 -5.00
N THR A 583 40.36 11.59 -3.84
CA THR A 583 40.13 10.32 -3.12
C THR A 583 38.99 9.50 -3.68
N PHE A 584 38.18 10.07 -4.57
CA PHE A 584 37.08 9.38 -5.23
C PHE A 584 37.45 8.95 -6.63
N ASP A 585 37.16 7.69 -6.95
CA ASP A 585 37.18 7.18 -8.33
C ASP A 585 35.73 7.01 -8.81
N ILE A 586 35.25 7.95 -9.62
CA ILE A 586 33.86 7.96 -10.11
C ILE A 586 33.84 7.23 -11.46
N ASN A 587 33.37 5.99 -11.44
CA ASN A 587 33.31 5.13 -12.63
C ASN A 587 31.88 4.95 -13.17
N GLU A 588 30.90 5.68 -12.64
CA GLU A 588 29.48 5.55 -13.01
C GLU A 588 28.91 6.88 -13.55
N ALA A 589 28.38 6.83 -14.77
CA ALA A 589 27.73 7.96 -15.43
C ALA A 589 26.50 8.45 -14.66
N GLY A 590 26.42 9.78 -14.52
CA GLY A 590 25.37 10.49 -13.81
C GLY A 590 25.53 10.53 -12.29
N ILE A 591 26.73 10.24 -11.78
CA ILE A 591 27.11 10.52 -10.40
C ILE A 591 28.05 11.71 -10.37
N ILE A 592 27.71 12.71 -9.54
CA ILE A 592 28.47 13.96 -9.41
C ILE A 592 28.74 14.22 -7.94
N ILE A 593 29.94 14.65 -7.61
CA ILE A 593 30.31 15.15 -6.29
C ILE A 593 30.57 16.65 -6.40
N HIS A 594 29.87 17.49 -5.63
CA HIS A 594 30.20 18.91 -5.50
C HIS A 594 30.78 19.21 -4.13
N VAL A 595 31.82 20.02 -4.12
CA VAL A 595 32.44 20.55 -2.91
C VAL A 595 32.34 22.07 -2.95
N GLN A 596 31.62 22.63 -1.97
CA GLN A 596 31.49 24.07 -1.78
C GLN A 596 32.70 24.60 -1.01
N THR A 597 33.34 25.63 -1.56
CA THR A 597 34.41 26.38 -0.91
C THR A 597 34.05 27.86 -0.86
N PRO A 598 34.77 28.68 -0.06
CA PRO A 598 34.60 30.14 -0.10
C PRO A 598 34.94 30.77 -1.46
N GLU A 599 35.70 30.06 -2.31
CA GLU A 599 36.23 30.54 -3.59
C GLU A 599 35.35 30.13 -4.78
N GLY A 600 34.47 29.15 -4.60
CA GLY A 600 33.56 28.65 -5.64
C GLY A 600 33.09 27.22 -5.38
N ILE A 601 32.43 26.63 -6.38
CA ILE A 601 32.01 25.22 -6.34
C ILE A 601 32.88 24.44 -7.32
N VAL A 602 33.53 23.38 -6.82
CA VAL A 602 34.22 22.40 -7.66
C VAL A 602 33.49 21.07 -7.63
N GLY A 603 33.39 20.45 -8.80
CA GLY A 603 32.73 19.18 -9.00
C GLY A 603 33.69 18.10 -9.51
N LYS A 604 33.35 16.84 -9.29
CA LYS A 604 33.95 15.70 -9.99
C LYS A 604 32.86 14.78 -10.51
N ASP A 605 33.00 14.33 -11.74
CA ASP A 605 32.19 13.30 -12.39
C ASP A 605 33.12 12.23 -13.01
N GLU A 606 32.55 11.37 -13.86
CA GLU A 606 33.31 10.35 -14.60
C GLU A 606 34.38 10.91 -15.56
N ASN A 607 34.25 12.18 -15.97
CA ASN A 607 35.17 12.85 -16.89
C ASN A 607 36.30 13.59 -16.16
N GLY A 608 36.22 13.68 -14.82
CA GLY A 608 37.23 14.28 -13.97
C GLY A 608 36.71 15.48 -13.18
N VAL A 609 37.64 16.31 -12.72
CA VAL A 609 37.34 17.49 -11.89
C VAL A 609 37.00 18.68 -12.79
N PHE A 610 35.93 19.40 -12.46
CA PHE A 610 35.49 20.61 -13.13
C PHE A 610 35.13 21.70 -12.12
N SER A 611 35.15 22.97 -12.54
CA SER A 611 34.72 24.11 -11.73
C SER A 611 33.39 24.66 -12.24
N LEU A 612 32.46 24.91 -11.34
CA LEU A 612 31.24 25.65 -11.64
C LEU A 612 31.51 27.12 -11.31
N GLU A 613 31.56 27.97 -12.34
CA GLU A 613 31.58 29.43 -12.13
C GLU A 613 30.26 29.84 -11.45
N GLY A 614 30.35 30.53 -10.32
CA GLY A 614 29.22 31.00 -9.53
C GLY A 614 28.51 32.21 -10.10
#